data_AF-A0A3D3IR42-F1
#
_entry.id   AF-A0A3D3IR42-F1
#
_cell.length_a   1.000
_cell.length_b   1.000
_cell.length_c   1.000
_cell.angle_alpha   90.00
_cell.angle_beta   90.00
_cell.angle_gamma   90.00
#
_symmetry.space_group_name_H-M   'P 1'
#
loop_
_entity.id
_entity.type
_entity.pdbx_description
1 polymer ?
#
loop_
_entity_poly.entity_id
_entity_poly.type
_entity_poly.pdbx_seq_one_letter_code
_entity_poly.pdbx_strand_id
1 'polypeptide(L)'
;MLTKRDIDWLKSELVPALSDQVKKDLSERLDWIATMLDKQSGNLQSIQTEIALIRGSLDQKDLNKEQLIKRVTRLEKNLHLPPFAD
;
A
#
# COMPACT_ATOMS: atom_id res chain seq x y z
N MET A 1 -39.76 -37.68 19.31
CA MET A 1 -38.69 -38.44 18.62
C MET A 1 -38.72 -38.07 17.15
N LEU A 2 -37.56 -37.87 16.53
CA LEU A 2 -37.48 -37.65 15.08
C LEU A 2 -37.82 -38.95 14.35
N THR A 3 -38.61 -38.86 13.29
CA THR A 3 -38.96 -40.00 12.45
C THR A 3 -37.86 -40.28 11.43
N LYS A 4 -37.89 -41.48 10.83
CA LYS A 4 -37.00 -41.81 9.71
C LYS A 4 -37.15 -40.81 8.55
N ARG A 5 -38.37 -40.35 8.27
CA ARG A 5 -38.65 -39.35 7.25
C ARG A 5 -38.00 -38.00 7.58
N ASP A 6 -38.01 -37.58 8.84
CA ASP A 6 -37.34 -36.36 9.27
C ASP A 6 -35.83 -36.48 9.08
N ILE A 7 -35.24 -37.63 9.43
CA ILE A 7 -33.81 -37.91 9.24
C ILE A 7 -33.44 -37.93 7.76
N ASP A 8 -34.26 -38.55 6.91
CA ASP A 8 -34.01 -38.65 5.48
C ASP A 8 -34.10 -37.26 4.81
N TRP A 9 -35.07 -36.43 5.21
CA TRP A 9 -35.17 -35.04 4.76
C TRP A 9 -33.98 -34.19 5.20
N LEU A 10 -33.54 -34.32 6.47
CA LEU A 10 -32.36 -33.60 6.96
C LEU A 10 -31.11 -33.91 6.12
N LYS A 11 -30.92 -35.18 5.74
CA LYS A 11 -29.75 -35.63 4.97
C LYS A 11 -29.81 -35.26 3.49
N SER A 12 -31.00 -35.31 2.89
CA SER A 12 -31.18 -35.11 1.44
C SER A 12 -31.40 -33.65 1.05
N GLU A 13 -32.01 -32.85 1.92
CA GLU A 13 -32.42 -31.48 1.60
C GLU A 13 -31.67 -30.46 2.44
N LEU A 14 -31.78 -30.56 3.78
CA LEU A 14 -31.27 -29.50 4.66
C LEU A 14 -29.74 -29.43 4.67
N VAL A 15 -29.04 -30.55 4.86
CA VAL A 15 -27.58 -30.59 4.93
C VAL A 15 -26.94 -30.10 3.61
N PRO A 16 -27.39 -30.54 2.42
CA PRO A 16 -26.91 -30.00 1.16
C PRO A 16 -27.18 -28.49 1.01
N ALA A 17 -28.39 -28.03 1.30
CA ALA A 17 -28.73 -26.61 1.21
C ALA A 17 -27.86 -25.74 2.13
N LEU A 18 -27.61 -26.18 3.36
CA LEU A 18 -26.69 -25.50 4.28
C LEU A 18 -25.25 -25.54 3.77
N SER A 19 -24.80 -26.66 3.21
CA SER A 19 -23.45 -26.77 2.63
C SER A 19 -23.27 -25.78 1.48
N ASP A 20 -24.26 -25.68 0.59
CA ASP A 20 -24.21 -24.77 -0.56
C ASP A 20 -24.30 -23.31 -0.14
N GLN A 21 -25.12 -22.98 0.86
CA GLN A 21 -25.17 -21.64 1.43
C GLN A 21 -23.82 -21.25 2.06
N VAL A 22 -23.21 -22.15 2.85
CA VAL A 22 -21.90 -21.88 3.46
C VAL A 22 -20.81 -21.71 2.39
N LYS A 23 -20.80 -22.53 1.34
CA LYS A 23 -19.87 -22.38 0.22
C LYS A 23 -20.04 -21.02 -0.45
N LYS A 24 -21.29 -20.62 -0.73
CA LYS A 24 -21.60 -19.34 -1.35
C LYS A 24 -21.12 -18.17 -0.49
N ASP A 25 -21.46 -18.17 0.80
CA ASP A 25 -21.04 -17.10 1.72
C ASP A 25 -19.52 -17.02 1.85
N LEU A 26 -18.83 -18.16 1.85
CA LEU A 26 -17.36 -18.20 1.86
C LEU A 26 -16.77 -17.65 0.56
N SER A 27 -17.30 -18.04 -0.59
CA SER A 27 -16.87 -17.52 -1.89
C SER A 27 -17.05 -16.01 -1.98
N GLU A 28 -18.22 -15.48 -1.61
CA GLU A 28 -18.48 -14.03 -1.62
C GLU A 28 -17.53 -13.26 -0.69
N ARG A 29 -17.24 -13.82 0.50
CA ARG A 29 -16.26 -13.23 1.43
C ARG A 29 -14.85 -13.26 0.87
N LEU A 30 -14.43 -14.35 0.24
CA LEU A 30 -13.11 -14.47 -0.37
C LEU A 30 -12.94 -13.48 -1.54
N ASP A 31 -13.95 -13.33 -2.38
CA ASP A 31 -13.95 -12.35 -3.48
C ASP A 31 -13.85 -10.91 -2.95
N TRP A 32 -14.57 -10.60 -1.87
CA TRP A 32 -14.47 -9.30 -1.21
C TRP A 32 -13.06 -9.07 -0.63
N ILE A 33 -12.49 -10.06 0.06
CA ILE A 33 -11.11 -9.99 0.58
C ILE A 33 -10.11 -9.77 -0.55
N ALA A 34 -10.23 -10.52 -1.65
CA ALA A 34 -9.36 -10.37 -2.82
C ALA A 34 -9.42 -8.95 -3.40
N THR A 35 -10.63 -8.42 -3.57
CA THR A 35 -10.84 -7.04 -4.07
C THR A 35 -10.20 -5.99 -3.14
N MET A 36 -10.32 -6.18 -1.83
CA MET A 36 -9.70 -5.29 -0.84
C MET A 36 -8.18 -5.36 -0.87
N LEU A 37 -7.60 -6.56 -1.02
CA LEU A 37 -6.16 -6.76 -1.13
C LEU A 37 -5.61 -6.14 -2.41
N ASP A 38 -6.31 -6.28 -3.55
CA ASP A 38 -5.91 -5.65 -4.81
C ASP A 38 -5.89 -4.12 -4.69
N LYS A 39 -6.91 -3.54 -4.06
CA LYS A 39 -6.96 -2.09 -3.79
C LYS A 39 -5.80 -1.64 -2.89
N GLN A 40 -5.50 -2.39 -1.83
CA GLN A 40 -4.38 -2.10 -0.95
C GLN A 40 -3.04 -2.20 -1.67
N SER A 41 -2.87 -3.22 -2.52
CA SER A 41 -1.69 -3.39 -3.37
C SER A 41 -1.48 -2.18 -4.29
N GLY A 42 -2.54 -1.73 -4.97
CA GLY A 42 -2.49 -0.53 -5.81
C GLY A 42 -2.12 0.74 -5.02
N ASN A 43 -2.68 0.92 -3.82
CA ASN A 43 -2.33 2.04 -2.96
C ASN A 43 -0.85 2.01 -2.54
N LEU A 44 -0.32 0.83 -2.18
CA LEU A 44 1.09 0.67 -1.83
C LEU A 44 2.02 1.01 -3.00
N GLN A 45 1.67 0.61 -4.21
CA GLN A 45 2.43 0.97 -5.42
C GLN A 45 2.43 2.49 -5.66
N SER A 46 1.29 3.16 -5.45
CA SER A 46 1.21 4.63 -5.53
C SER A 46 2.12 5.30 -4.52
N ILE A 47 2.08 4.88 -3.26
CA ILE A 47 2.93 5.42 -2.18
C ILE A 47 4.41 5.19 -2.50
N GLN A 48 4.79 4.01 -3.00
CA GLN A 48 6.17 3.73 -3.42
C GLN A 48 6.64 4.68 -4.52
N THR A 49 5.77 4.98 -5.49
CA THR A 49 6.05 5.94 -6.57
C THR A 49 6.24 7.34 -6.02
N GLU A 50 5.36 7.80 -5.13
CA GLU A 50 5.49 9.12 -4.47
C GLU A 50 6.78 9.24 -3.66
N ILE A 51 7.15 8.20 -2.90
CA ILE A 51 8.41 8.16 -2.14
C ILE A 51 9.61 8.29 -3.09
N ALA A 52 9.59 7.62 -4.24
CA ALA A 52 10.67 7.71 -5.22
C ALA A 52 10.81 9.13 -5.80
N LEU A 53 9.69 9.79 -6.11
CA LEU A 53 9.68 11.18 -6.59
C LEU A 53 10.20 12.17 -5.53
N ILE A 54 9.79 11.99 -4.27
CA ILE A 54 10.25 12.81 -3.15
C ILE A 54 11.76 12.65 -2.95
N ARG A 55 12.28 11.42 -2.99
CA ARG A 55 13.71 11.15 -2.90
C ARG A 55 14.50 11.83 -4.02
N GLY A 56 14.07 11.67 -5.27
CA GLY A 56 14.74 12.35 -6.40
C GLY A 56 14.72 13.88 -6.28
N SER A 57 13.62 14.45 -5.77
CA SER A 57 13.53 15.90 -5.50
C SER A 57 14.47 16.35 -4.37
N LEU A 58 14.67 15.51 -3.35
CA LEU A 58 15.58 15.80 -2.24
C LEU A 58 17.04 15.74 -2.73
N ASP A 59 17.41 14.71 -3.47
CA ASP A 59 18.76 14.56 -4.05
C ASP A 59 19.11 15.78 -4.94
N GLN A 60 18.15 16.26 -5.73
CA GLN A 60 18.34 17.47 -6.54
C GLN A 60 18.54 18.72 -5.67
N LYS A 61 17.81 18.86 -4.56
CA LYS A 61 18.00 19.97 -3.63
C LYS A 61 19.37 19.92 -2.95
N ASP A 62 19.85 18.74 -2.58
CA ASP A 62 21.17 18.57 -1.99
C ASP A 62 22.28 18.91 -2.99
N LEU A 63 22.18 18.47 -4.25
CA LEU A 63 23.10 18.87 -5.32
C LEU A 63 23.10 20.39 -5.53
N ASN A 64 21.92 21.02 -5.57
CA ASN A 64 21.79 22.48 -5.71
C ASN A 64 22.43 23.21 -4.51
N LYS A 65 22.21 22.70 -3.29
CA LYS A 65 22.81 23.24 -2.06
C LYS A 65 24.33 23.17 -2.11
N GLU A 66 24.90 22.04 -2.50
CA GLU A 66 26.36 21.89 -2.65
C GLU A 66 26.94 22.87 -3.69
N GLN A 67 26.25 23.04 -4.82
CA GLN A 67 26.67 23.99 -5.85
C GLN A 67 26.63 25.44 -5.33
N LEU A 68 25.59 25.81 -4.58
CA LEU A 68 25.49 27.13 -3.96
C LEU A 68 26.61 27.35 -2.94
N ILE A 69 26.89 26.37 -2.07
CA ILE A 69 28.00 26.44 -1.11
C ILE A 69 29.31 26.69 -1.86
N LYS A 70 29.63 25.90 -2.90
CA LYS A 70 30.84 26.08 -3.72
C LYS A 70 30.93 27.48 -4.34
N ARG A 71 29.80 28.06 -4.79
CA ARG A 71 29.75 29.41 -5.35
C ARG A 71 29.99 30.48 -4.29
N VAL A 72 29.37 30.34 -3.12
CA VAL A 72 29.56 31.25 -1.97
C VAL A 72 31.01 31.24 -1.53
N THR A 73 31.62 30.08 -1.32
CA THR A 73 33.04 29.96 -0.93
C THR A 73 33.98 30.60 -1.96
N ARG A 74 33.68 30.48 -3.26
CA ARG A 74 34.47 31.17 -4.31
C ARG A 74 34.34 32.69 -4.22
N LEU A 75 33.15 33.21 -3.94
CA LEU A 75 32.93 34.64 -3.80
C LEU A 75 33.64 35.19 -2.56
N GLU A 76 33.51 34.51 -1.42
CA GLU A 76 34.21 34.86 -0.17
C GLU A 76 35.72 34.97 -0.40
N LYS A 77 36.31 33.96 -1.06
CA LYS A 77 37.73 33.96 -1.39
C LYS A 77 38.13 35.11 -2.33
N ASN A 78 37.36 35.35 -3.39
CA ASN A 78 37.70 36.37 -4.39
C ASN A 78 37.54 37.80 -3.84
N LEU A 79 36.60 38.01 -2.93
CA LEU A 79 36.29 39.31 -2.34
C LEU A 79 36.96 39.54 -0.98
N HIS A 80 37.76 38.57 -0.49
CA HIS A 80 38.38 38.59 0.83
C HIS A 80 37.36 38.81 1.96
N LEU A 81 36.15 38.28 1.79
CA LEU A 81 35.09 38.38 2.78
C LEU A 81 35.27 37.29 3.84
N PRO A 82 34.88 37.55 5.10
CA PRO A 82 34.75 36.49 6.08
C PRO A 82 33.67 35.48 5.64
N PRO A 83 33.74 34.20 6.10
CA PRO A 83 32.72 33.20 5.80
C PRO A 83 31.32 33.68 6.22
N PHE A 84 30.33 33.46 5.36
CA PHE A 84 28.93 33.82 5.61
C PHE A 84 28.18 32.81 6.48
N ALA A 85 28.71 31.60 6.65
CA ALA A 85 28.15 30.58 7.53
C ALA A 85 29.24 30.07 8.48
N ASP A 86 28.88 29.91 9.75
CA ASP A 86 29.67 29.16 10.76
C ASP A 86 29.81 27.67 10.38
#